data_AF-A0A2D4JD59-F1
#
_entry.id   AF-A0A2D4JD59-F1
#
_cell.length_a   1.000
_cell.length_b   1.000
_cell.length_c   1.000
_cell.angle_alpha   90.00
_cell.angle_beta   90.00
_cell.angle_gamma   90.00
#
_symmetry.space_group_name_H-M   'P 1'
#
loop_
_entity.id
_entity.type
_entity.pdbx_description
1 polymer ?
#
loop_
_entity_poly.entity_id
_entity_poly.type
_entity_poly.pdbx_seq_one_letter_code
_entity_poly.pdbx_strand_id
1 'polypeptide(L)'
;ISYVKYPIFQLIMQYLYCGGSESLLIKNNEVMELLSAAKFFQLEALQRHCEIICAKSINTENCVDIYNHAKFLGVTELGSFCEGYFLKNMIVLIENEAFKQLLYDKNGDSPGQNVL
;
A
#
# COMPACT_ATOMS: atom_id res chain seq x y z
N ILE A 1 -13.34 -11.35 -9.02
CA ILE A 1 -13.57 -11.14 -7.58
C ILE A 1 -12.69 -12.13 -6.84
N SER A 2 -11.49 -11.70 -6.42
CA SER A 2 -10.57 -12.60 -5.72
C SER A 2 -10.65 -12.31 -4.23
N TYR A 3 -10.79 -13.38 -3.47
CA TYR A 3 -11.27 -13.48 -2.10
C TYR A 3 -10.59 -12.50 -1.14
N VAL A 4 -11.33 -11.50 -0.65
CA VAL A 4 -10.92 -10.76 0.55
C VAL A 4 -10.82 -11.78 1.68
N LYS A 5 -9.64 -11.93 2.28
CA LYS A 5 -9.45 -12.90 3.37
C LYS A 5 -10.40 -12.57 4.52
N TYR A 6 -10.93 -13.60 5.16
CA TYR A 6 -11.88 -13.45 6.25
C TYR A 6 -11.42 -12.47 7.36
N PRO A 7 -10.15 -12.46 7.81
CA PRO A 7 -9.68 -11.48 8.79
C PRO A 7 -9.79 -10.03 8.30
N ILE A 8 -9.46 -9.77 7.03
CA ILE A 8 -9.56 -8.43 6.43
C ILE A 8 -11.02 -8.01 6.32
N PHE A 9 -11.90 -8.92 5.92
CA PHE A 9 -13.34 -8.67 5.89
C PHE A 9 -13.88 -8.34 7.28
N GLN A 10 -13.47 -9.05 8.33
CA GLN A 10 -13.87 -8.74 9.71
C GLN A 10 -13.43 -7.33 10.13
N LEU A 11 -12.21 -6.90 9.79
CA LEU A 11 -11.74 -5.54 10.07
C LEU A 11 -12.58 -4.48 9.37
N ILE A 12 -12.98 -4.72 8.11
CA ILE A 12 -13.87 -3.80 7.37
C ILE A 12 -15.24 -3.73 8.02
N MET A 13 -15.82 -4.87 8.39
CA MET A 13 -17.12 -4.89 9.07
C MET A 13 -17.05 -4.19 10.42
N GLN A 14 -15.98 -4.41 11.19
CA GLN A 14 -15.77 -3.73 12.47
C GLN A 14 -15.67 -2.21 12.27
N TYR A 15 -14.92 -1.74 11.27
CA TYR A 15 -14.83 -0.33 10.92
C TYR A 15 -16.21 0.28 10.64
N LEU A 16 -17.02 -0.39 9.82
CA LEU A 16 -18.35 0.07 9.43
C LEU A 16 -19.34 0.13 10.60
N TYR A 17 -19.31 -0.87 11.49
CA TYR A 17 -20.23 -0.92 12.64
C TYR A 17 -19.80 -0.03 13.81
N CYS A 18 -18.49 0.14 14.03
CA CYS A 18 -17.97 1.00 15.09
C CYS A 18 -17.84 2.47 14.67
N GLY A 19 -18.03 2.80 13.40
CA GLY A 19 -18.02 4.17 12.89
C GLY A 19 -16.65 4.83 12.84
N GLY A 20 -15.56 4.06 12.93
CA GLY A 20 -14.20 4.61 12.97
C GLY A 20 -13.11 3.55 13.11
N SER A 21 -11.85 4.01 13.02
CA SER A 21 -10.67 3.14 13.09
C SER A 21 -10.09 2.98 14.51
N GLU A 22 -10.67 3.64 15.52
CA GLU A 22 -10.13 3.65 16.89
C GLU A 22 -10.11 2.27 17.55
N SER A 23 -11.06 1.41 17.20
CA SER A 23 -11.15 0.04 17.73
C SER A 23 -10.45 -1.01 16.86
N LEU A 24 -9.90 -0.62 15.70
CA LEU A 24 -9.28 -1.55 14.77
C LEU A 24 -7.89 -1.95 15.25
N LEU A 25 -7.71 -3.24 15.51
CA LEU A 25 -6.42 -3.83 15.82
C LEU A 25 -5.79 -4.37 14.52
N ILE A 26 -5.16 -3.48 13.77
CA ILE A 26 -4.52 -3.82 12.49
C ILE A 26 -3.10 -4.29 12.75
N LYS A 27 -2.76 -5.50 12.30
CA LYS A 27 -1.38 -5.98 12.34
C LYS A 27 -0.59 -5.46 11.14
N ASN A 28 0.72 -5.31 11.31
CA ASN A 28 1.62 -4.83 10.24
C ASN A 28 1.57 -5.69 8.97
N ASN A 29 1.32 -6.99 9.09
CA ASN A 29 1.22 -7.90 7.94
C ASN A 29 -0.16 -7.85 7.23
N GLU A 30 -1.17 -7.25 7.85
CA GLU A 30 -2.55 -7.17 7.31
C GLU A 30 -2.84 -5.81 6.65
N VAL A 31 -2.05 -4.78 6.97
CA VAL A 31 -2.32 -3.38 6.57
C VAL A 31 -2.39 -3.19 5.06
N MET A 32 -1.52 -3.84 4.27
CA MET A 32 -1.52 -3.69 2.81
C MET A 32 -2.75 -4.34 2.16
N GLU A 33 -3.20 -5.48 2.68
CA GLU A 33 -4.42 -6.13 2.20
C GLU A 33 -5.66 -5.32 2.60
N LEU A 34 -5.68 -4.77 3.82
CA LEU A 34 -6.74 -3.88 4.26
C LEU A 34 -6.78 -2.59 3.43
N LEU A 35 -5.63 -2.02 3.07
CA LEU A 35 -5.54 -0.87 2.16
C LEU A 35 -6.16 -1.18 0.79
N SER A 36 -5.84 -2.34 0.21
CA SER A 36 -6.45 -2.79 -1.05
C SER A 36 -7.96 -2.91 -0.94
N ALA A 37 -8.45 -3.50 0.15
CA ALA A 37 -9.88 -3.68 0.34
C ALA A 37 -10.58 -2.35 0.60
N ALA A 38 -9.99 -1.45 1.40
CA ALA A 38 -10.51 -0.11 1.63
C ALA A 38 -10.61 0.69 0.32
N LYS A 39 -9.59 0.60 -0.54
CA LYS A 39 -9.61 1.19 -1.88
C LYS A 39 -10.72 0.61 -2.75
N PHE A 40 -10.87 -0.71 -2.75
CA PHE A 40 -11.88 -1.42 -3.53
C PHE A 40 -13.32 -1.07 -3.11
N PHE A 41 -13.58 -1.03 -1.80
CA PHE A 41 -14.89 -0.65 -1.25
C PHE A 41 -15.10 0.86 -1.14
N GLN A 42 -14.14 1.67 -1.60
CA GLN A 42 -14.20 3.14 -1.59
C GLN A 42 -14.38 3.74 -0.19
N LEU A 43 -13.72 3.15 0.81
CA LEU A 43 -13.71 3.63 2.19
C LEU A 43 -12.54 4.60 2.39
N GLU A 44 -12.69 5.84 1.90
CA GLU A 44 -11.59 6.82 1.84
C GLU A 44 -10.91 7.09 3.18
N ALA A 45 -11.67 7.26 4.25
CA ALA A 45 -11.10 7.51 5.58
C ALA A 45 -10.31 6.29 6.11
N LEU A 46 -10.78 5.07 5.84
CA LEU A 46 -10.04 3.85 6.19
C LEU A 46 -8.80 3.68 5.31
N GLN A 47 -8.90 3.96 4.01
CA GLN A 47 -7.78 3.96 3.09
C GLN A 47 -6.68 4.91 3.60
N ARG A 48 -7.05 6.16 3.92
CA ARG A 48 -6.12 7.16 4.46
C ARG A 48 -5.47 6.70 5.76
N HIS A 49 -6.22 6.06 6.63
CA HIS A 49 -5.71 5.51 7.87
C HIS A 49 -4.66 4.41 7.62
N CYS A 50 -4.95 3.47 6.71
CA CYS A 50 -4.00 2.44 6.30
C CYS A 50 -2.74 3.03 5.65
N GLU A 51 -2.88 4.07 4.82
CA GLU A 51 -1.73 4.78 4.24
C GLU A 51 -0.81 5.37 5.32
N ILE A 52 -1.38 5.98 6.36
CA ILE A 52 -0.60 6.53 7.48
C ILE A 52 0.15 5.42 8.22
N ILE A 53 -0.48 4.26 8.43
CA ILE A 53 0.17 3.11 9.07
C ILE A 53 1.33 2.61 8.21
N CYS A 54 1.13 2.42 6.90
CA CYS A 54 2.19 2.04 5.96
C CYS A 54 3.35 3.05 5.95
N ALA A 55 3.04 4.34 5.94
CA ALA A 55 4.04 5.40 5.97
C ALA A 55 4.88 5.39 7.26
N LYS A 56 4.26 5.05 8.40
CA LYS A 56 4.94 4.93 9.70
C LYS A 56 5.78 3.66 9.84
N SER A 57 5.39 2.58 9.16
CA SER A 57 6.07 1.28 9.22
C SER A 57 7.12 1.07 8.13
N ILE A 58 7.32 2.07 7.26
CA ILE A 58 8.30 2.01 6.18
C ILE A 58 9.72 1.85 6.73
N ASN A 59 10.49 0.97 6.10
CA ASN A 59 11.91 0.74 6.38
C ASN A 59 12.63 0.31 5.09
N THR A 60 13.95 0.11 5.16
CA THR A 60 14.76 -0.25 3.98
C THR A 60 14.44 -1.63 3.38
N GLU A 61 13.76 -2.51 4.12
CA GLU A 61 13.41 -3.86 3.68
C GLU A 61 12.07 -3.88 2.94
N ASN A 62 11.08 -3.10 3.41
CA ASN A 62 9.70 -3.13 2.90
C ASN A 62 9.32 -1.95 1.99
N CYS A 63 10.17 -0.92 1.88
CA CYS A 63 9.81 0.33 1.19
C CYS A 63 9.46 0.15 -0.30
N VAL A 64 10.12 -0.80 -0.99
CA VAL A 64 9.85 -1.12 -2.40
C VAL A 64 8.49 -1.78 -2.55
N ASP A 65 8.16 -2.73 -1.68
CA ASP A 65 6.86 -3.42 -1.70
C ASP A 65 5.71 -2.45 -1.44
N ILE A 66 5.84 -1.59 -0.42
CA ILE A 66 4.84 -0.57 -0.11
C ILE A 66 4.65 0.39 -1.29
N TYR A 67 5.74 0.82 -1.94
CA TYR A 67 5.67 1.68 -3.11
C TYR A 67 4.97 1.02 -4.30
N ASN A 68 5.34 -0.22 -4.65
CA ASN A 68 4.73 -0.96 -5.74
C ASN A 68 3.24 -1.17 -5.49
N HIS A 69 2.88 -1.50 -4.24
CA HIS A 69 1.48 -1.65 -3.84
C HIS A 69 0.70 -0.33 -3.94
N ALA A 70 1.30 0.79 -3.51
CA ALA A 70 0.70 2.11 -3.65
C ALA A 70 0.50 2.50 -5.13
N LYS A 71 1.48 2.23 -5.99
CA LYS A 71 1.36 2.46 -7.45
C LYS A 71 0.28 1.58 -8.07
N PHE A 72 0.22 0.30 -7.72
CA PHE A 72 -0.81 -0.62 -8.20
C PHE A 72 -2.23 -0.17 -7.84
N LEU A 73 -2.43 0.31 -6.61
CA LEU A 73 -3.73 0.82 -6.14
C LEU A 73 -4.05 2.25 -6.60
N GLY A 74 -3.10 2.95 -7.22
CA GLY A 74 -3.24 4.36 -7.61
C GLY A 74 -3.34 5.32 -6.43
N VAL A 75 -2.68 5.00 -5.30
CA VAL A 75 -2.73 5.77 -4.07
C VAL A 75 -1.53 6.73 -4.04
N THR A 76 -1.76 7.95 -4.51
CA THR A 76 -0.69 8.90 -4.84
C THR A 76 0.05 9.45 -3.63
N GLU A 77 -0.64 9.76 -2.53
CA GLU A 77 -0.01 10.32 -1.33
C GLU A 77 1.02 9.36 -0.73
N LEU A 78 0.65 8.09 -0.52
CA LEU A 78 1.59 7.07 -0.05
C LEU A 78 2.73 6.84 -1.05
N GLY A 79 2.44 6.83 -2.36
CA GLY A 79 3.47 6.68 -3.40
C GLY A 79 4.52 7.80 -3.34
N SER A 80 4.09 9.05 -3.28
CA SER A 80 4.99 10.21 -3.15
C SER A 80 5.75 10.21 -1.83
N PHE A 81 5.14 9.73 -0.75
CA PHE A 81 5.83 9.56 0.53
C PHE A 81 6.98 8.54 0.41
N CYS A 82 6.74 7.39 -0.23
CA CYS A 82 7.77 6.39 -0.49
C CYS A 82 8.91 6.95 -1.35
N GLU A 83 8.59 7.73 -2.39
CA GLU A 83 9.59 8.41 -3.23
C GLU A 83 10.49 9.34 -2.39
N GLY A 84 9.90 10.13 -1.49
CA GLY A 84 10.65 10.95 -0.55
C GLY A 84 11.53 10.13 0.40
N TYR A 85 11.02 9.00 0.89
CA TYR A 85 11.80 8.06 1.71
C TYR A 85 12.98 7.46 0.95
N PHE A 86 12.81 7.14 -0.33
CA PHE A 86 13.88 6.63 -1.19
C PHE A 86 15.00 7.65 -1.35
N LEU A 87 14.66 8.91 -1.64
CA LEU A 87 15.65 9.98 -1.76
C LEU A 87 16.44 10.17 -0.46
N LYS A 88 15.76 10.11 0.69
CA LYS A 88 16.41 10.25 2.00
C LYS A 88 17.38 9.09 2.31
N ASN A 89 17.08 7.87 1.88
CA ASN A 89 17.85 6.66 2.20
C ASN A 89 18.63 6.09 1.01
N MET A 90 18.82 6.91 -0.04
CA MET A 90 19.30 6.45 -1.35
C MET A 90 20.64 5.72 -1.29
N ILE A 91 21.55 6.17 -0.41
CA ILE A 91 22.89 5.59 -0.25
C ILE A 91 22.81 4.12 0.20
N VAL A 92 21.85 3.78 1.05
CA VAL A 92 21.65 2.40 1.52
C VAL A 92 20.85 1.61 0.48
N LEU A 93 19.84 2.24 -0.12
CA LEU A 93 18.94 1.57 -1.05
C LEU A 93 19.59 1.22 -2.39
N ILE A 94 20.63 1.94 -2.82
CA ILE A 94 21.31 1.64 -4.09
C ILE A 94 21.96 0.26 -4.11
N GLU A 95 22.28 -0.30 -2.95
CA GLU A 95 22.83 -1.65 -2.82
C GLU A 95 21.73 -2.72 -2.75
N ASN A 96 20.48 -2.33 -2.42
CA ASN A 96 19.34 -3.22 -2.30
C ASN A 96 18.86 -3.71 -3.68
N GLU A 97 18.80 -5.04 -3.84
CA GLU A 97 18.39 -5.67 -5.11
C GLU A 97 16.96 -5.31 -5.54
N ALA A 98 15.99 -5.30 -4.62
CA ALA A 98 14.61 -4.95 -4.94
C ALA A 98 14.51 -3.49 -5.43
N PHE A 99 15.27 -2.58 -4.83
CA PHE A 99 15.30 -1.19 -5.26
C PHE A 99 16.02 -1.03 -6.61
N LYS A 100 17.10 -1.75 -6.86
CA LYS A 100 17.74 -1.80 -8.19
C LYS A 100 16.76 -2.28 -9.26
N GLN A 101 16.06 -3.39 -9.00
CA GLN A 101 15.04 -3.90 -9.92
C GLN A 101 13.99 -2.82 -10.22
N LEU A 102 13.49 -2.12 -9.18
CA LEU A 102 12.55 -1.01 -9.35
C LEU A 102 13.07 0.10 -10.29
N LEU A 103 14.37 0.43 -10.22
CA LEU A 103 14.98 1.43 -11.10
C LEU A 103 15.15 0.95 -12.54
N TYR A 104 15.47 -0.34 -12.72
CA TYR A 104 15.73 -0.94 -14.03
C TYR A 104 14.46 -1.40 -14.74
N ASP A 105 13.35 -1.66 -14.03
CA ASP A 105 12.07 -2.11 -14.58
C ASP A 105 11.32 -1.03 -15.39
N LYS A 106 12.01 0.07 -15.74
CA LYS A 106 11.57 0.98 -16.80
C LYS A 106 11.85 0.38 -18.17
N ASN A 107 11.12 -0.69 -18.52
CA ASN A 107 10.80 -1.05 -19.91
C ASN A 107 9.52 -1.91 -19.97
N GLY A 108 8.38 -1.25 -20.19
CA GLY A 108 7.25 -1.78 -20.97
C GLY A 108 6.37 -2.86 -20.34
N ASP A 109 5.29 -2.44 -19.68
CA ASP A 109 3.92 -2.69 -20.16
C ASP A 109 2.91 -2.33 -19.07
N SER A 110 2.09 -1.32 -19.35
CA SER A 110 0.74 -1.26 -18.79
C SER A 110 -0.15 -2.14 -19.67
N PRO A 111 -0.48 -3.39 -19.30
CA PRO A 111 -1.55 -4.09 -19.99
C PRO A 111 -2.88 -3.47 -19.56
N GLY A 112 -3.53 -2.75 -20.47
CA GLY A 112 -4.99 -2.66 -20.45
C GLY A 112 -5.63 -1.30 -20.15
N GLN A 113 -5.15 -0.22 -20.76
CA GLN A 113 -6.03 0.91 -21.10
C GLN A 113 -6.47 0.75 -22.58
N ASN A 114 -7.16 -0.34 -22.87
CA ASN A 114 -7.86 -0.61 -24.13
C ASN A 114 -8.75 -1.84 -23.96
N VAL A 115 -9.99 -1.68 -23.47
CA VAL A 115 -11.22 -2.25 -24.05
C VAL A 115 -12.38 -1.34 -23.60
N LEU A 116 -13.29 -1.07 -24.54
CA LEU A 116 -14.55 -0.32 -24.46
C LEU A 116 -15.27 -0.30 -23.10
#